data_AF-A0A5N7CFP7-F1
#
_entry.id   AF-A0A5N7CFP7-F1
#
_cell.length_a   1.000
_cell.length_b   1.000
_cell.length_c   1.000
_cell.angle_alpha   90.00
_cell.angle_beta   90.00
_cell.angle_gamma   90.00
#
_symmetry.space_group_name_H-M   'P 1'
#
loop_
_entity.id
_entity.type
_entity.pdbx_description
1 polymer ?
#
loop_
_entity_poly.entity_id
_entity_poly.type
_entity_poly.pdbx_seq_one_letter_code
_entity_poly.pdbx_strand_id
1 'polypeptide(L)'
;MATQRTASANGNGLPQTPRSERTSFSQQSSITPLSWTSLLSARPPRIERSLTRLGLPYVDLYYIHRLAQVTPSKQTIEATVQLKEEGEIKYIGLKECSAWSLWRAHAVHPISCIQMEYNPFCLNIEPPKHQLLDTAQELGVAVISYSPLGNRLLSGTFQSKDDFTKPGDIRGSVPWFSDDNFQTNLSILDKIGEIARSKGVTAAQSTLAWILSQEGDFFVMPSTTKAHRVAETLGSLEITVTPEEKAISQAL
;
A
#
# COMPACT_ATOMS: atom_id res chain seq x y z
N MET A 1 17.34 -5.74 17.34
CA MET A 1 17.52 -6.12 15.92
C MET A 1 16.29 -6.90 15.46
N ALA A 2 15.39 -6.25 14.72
CA ALA A 2 14.20 -6.90 14.15
C ALA A 2 14.56 -7.40 12.73
N THR A 3 14.43 -8.70 12.50
CA THR A 3 14.76 -9.33 11.21
C THR A 3 13.47 -9.45 10.39
N GLN A 4 13.22 -8.48 9.50
CA GLN A 4 12.09 -8.56 8.56
C GLN A 4 12.52 -9.38 7.34
N ARG A 5 11.91 -10.55 7.14
CA ARG A 5 12.07 -11.39 5.93
C ARG A 5 10.80 -11.28 5.10
N THR A 6 10.88 -10.65 3.94
CA THR A 6 9.76 -10.53 2.99
C THR A 6 9.66 -11.78 2.14
N ALA A 7 8.55 -12.51 2.21
CA ALA A 7 8.21 -13.57 1.27
C ALA A 7 7.40 -12.98 0.11
N SER A 8 7.93 -13.08 -1.11
CA SER A 8 7.18 -12.86 -2.35
C SER A 8 6.18 -14.01 -2.50
N ALA A 9 4.88 -13.70 -2.45
CA ALA A 9 3.82 -14.68 -2.66
C ALA A 9 3.70 -15.06 -4.14
N ASN A 10 4.69 -15.81 -4.64
CA ASN A 10 4.58 -16.68 -5.79
C ASN A 10 5.15 -18.05 -5.38
N GLY A 11 4.26 -18.96 -4.96
CA GLY A 11 4.47 -20.39 -5.12
C GLY A 11 4.90 -21.24 -3.93
N ASN A 12 5.70 -20.76 -2.98
CA ASN A 12 6.24 -21.63 -1.91
C ASN A 12 5.86 -21.10 -0.52
N GLY A 13 5.37 -22.00 0.35
CA GLY A 13 4.95 -21.69 1.71
C GLY A 13 6.00 -20.92 2.52
N LEU A 14 5.54 -20.23 3.57
CA LEU A 14 6.43 -19.46 4.43
C LEU A 14 7.53 -20.36 5.02
N PRO A 15 8.78 -19.87 5.15
CA PRO A 15 9.81 -20.62 5.87
C PRO A 15 9.33 -20.94 7.28
N GLN A 16 9.60 -22.17 7.74
CA GLN A 16 9.18 -22.76 9.03
C GLN A 16 9.84 -22.09 10.27
N THR A 17 10.17 -20.80 10.19
CA THR A 17 10.69 -20.04 11.33
C THR A 17 9.56 -19.72 12.30
N PRO A 18 9.73 -19.96 13.61
CA PRO A 18 8.69 -19.67 14.59
C PRO A 18 8.29 -18.21 14.52
N ARG A 19 6.97 -17.98 14.57
CA ARG A 19 6.36 -16.65 14.60
C ARG A 19 6.92 -15.86 15.78
N SER A 20 7.64 -14.78 15.50
CA SER A 20 7.99 -13.81 16.54
C SER A 20 6.81 -12.85 16.74
N GLU A 21 6.61 -12.36 17.97
CA GLU A 21 5.60 -11.31 18.26
C GLU A 21 5.78 -10.04 17.42
N ARG A 22 6.95 -9.86 16.78
CA ARG A 22 7.32 -8.68 15.98
C ARG A 22 7.02 -8.83 14.49
N THR A 23 6.43 -9.93 14.04
CA THR A 23 6.11 -10.17 12.62
C THR A 23 4.60 -10.19 12.42
N SER A 24 4.10 -9.28 11.60
CA SER A 24 2.68 -9.22 11.20
C SER A 24 2.51 -9.70 9.76
N PHE A 25 1.45 -10.47 9.50
CA PHE A 25 1.07 -10.91 8.16
C PHE A 25 -0.23 -10.24 7.71
N SER A 26 -0.23 -9.73 6.49
CA SER A 26 -1.43 -9.21 5.84
C SER A 26 -1.81 -10.04 4.61
N GLN A 27 -3.09 -10.31 4.43
CA GLN A 27 -3.62 -10.99 3.24
C GLN A 27 -4.70 -10.13 2.57
N GLN A 28 -4.76 -10.21 1.25
CA GLN A 28 -5.76 -9.53 0.43
C GLN A 28 -6.64 -10.56 -0.27
N SER A 29 -7.94 -10.28 -0.38
CA SER A 29 -8.85 -11.12 -1.16
C SER A 29 -9.74 -10.28 -2.08
N SER A 30 -9.75 -10.62 -3.37
CA SER A 30 -10.59 -9.97 -4.36
C SER A 30 -11.98 -10.60 -4.44
N ILE A 31 -13.00 -9.76 -4.40
CA ILE A 31 -14.40 -10.14 -4.63
C ILE A 31 -14.72 -9.89 -6.11
N THR A 32 -15.14 -10.93 -6.84
CA THR A 32 -15.45 -10.86 -8.27
C THR A 32 -16.96 -10.71 -8.51
N PRO A 33 -17.42 -10.06 -9.60
CA PRO A 33 -18.86 -9.85 -9.85
C PRO A 33 -19.69 -11.15 -9.90
N LEU A 34 -19.13 -12.24 -10.42
CA LEU A 34 -19.81 -13.55 -10.45
C LEU A 34 -19.96 -14.22 -9.07
N SER A 35 -19.34 -13.68 -8.01
CA SER A 35 -19.50 -14.18 -6.64
C SER A 35 -20.54 -13.43 -5.81
N TRP A 36 -21.27 -12.47 -6.39
CA TRP A 36 -22.39 -11.80 -5.69
C TRP A 36 -23.53 -12.76 -5.36
N THR A 37 -23.79 -13.75 -6.22
CA THR A 37 -24.77 -14.81 -5.97
C THR A 37 -24.29 -15.85 -4.96
N SER A 38 -22.99 -16.09 -4.85
CA SER A 38 -22.40 -16.95 -3.81
C SER A 38 -22.15 -16.24 -2.48
N LEU A 39 -22.26 -14.90 -2.42
CA LEU A 39 -22.25 -14.12 -1.17
C LEU A 39 -23.55 -14.27 -0.34
N LEU A 40 -24.55 -15.00 -0.83
CA LEU A 40 -25.63 -15.54 0.02
C LEU A 40 -25.15 -16.70 0.92
N SER A 41 -23.94 -17.23 0.69
CA SER A 41 -23.23 -18.03 1.68
C SER A 41 -22.36 -17.10 2.53
N ALA A 42 -22.61 -17.07 3.84
CA ALA A 42 -22.15 -16.07 4.81
C ALA A 42 -20.61 -15.97 5.01
N ARG A 43 -19.80 -16.77 4.31
CA ARG A 43 -18.37 -16.94 4.60
C ARG A 43 -17.52 -16.68 3.35
N PRO A 44 -16.56 -15.74 3.36
CA PRO A 44 -15.66 -15.54 2.23
C PRO A 44 -14.76 -16.79 2.05
N PRO A 45 -14.87 -17.57 0.95
CA PRO A 45 -14.18 -18.86 0.80
C PRO A 45 -12.64 -18.75 0.61
N ARG A 46 -12.09 -17.55 0.73
CA ARG A 46 -10.70 -17.23 0.36
C ARG A 46 -9.75 -17.19 1.55
N ILE A 47 -10.25 -17.02 2.77
CA ILE A 47 -9.40 -16.97 3.96
C ILE A 47 -8.79 -18.34 4.27
N GLU A 48 -9.58 -19.40 4.32
CA GLU A 48 -9.11 -20.78 4.56
C GLU A 48 -8.00 -21.19 3.59
N ARG A 49 -8.19 -20.96 2.29
CA ARG A 49 -7.17 -21.24 1.26
C ARG A 49 -5.88 -20.46 1.51
N SER A 50 -5.99 -19.24 2.00
CA SER A 50 -4.83 -18.40 2.31
C SER A 50 -4.12 -18.88 3.57
N LEU A 51 -4.87 -19.22 4.63
CA LEU A 51 -4.34 -19.80 5.86
C LEU A 51 -3.60 -21.12 5.59
N THR A 52 -4.22 -22.03 4.85
CA THR A 52 -3.60 -23.31 4.43
C THR A 52 -2.33 -23.07 3.61
N ARG A 53 -2.37 -22.17 2.62
CA ARG A 53 -1.19 -21.86 1.78
C ARG A 53 -0.05 -21.24 2.59
N LEU A 54 -0.38 -20.38 3.55
CA LEU A 54 0.60 -19.73 4.42
C LEU A 54 1.07 -20.64 5.57
N GLY A 55 0.35 -21.73 5.86
CA GLY A 55 0.58 -22.57 7.03
C GLY A 55 0.34 -21.82 8.34
N LEU A 56 -0.59 -20.86 8.35
CA LEU A 56 -0.88 -20.00 9.50
C LEU A 56 -2.27 -20.30 10.06
N PRO A 57 -2.46 -20.26 11.39
CA PRO A 57 -3.78 -20.41 12.00
C PRO A 57 -4.65 -19.16 11.84
N TYR A 58 -4.02 -17.99 11.65
CA TYR A 58 -4.69 -16.70 11.44
C TYR A 58 -3.74 -15.70 10.76
N VAL A 59 -4.29 -14.62 10.19
CA VAL A 59 -3.54 -13.46 9.69
C VAL A 59 -3.82 -12.23 10.56
N ASP A 60 -2.85 -11.31 10.70
CA ASP A 60 -3.06 -10.12 11.54
C ASP A 60 -4.01 -9.14 10.85
N LEU A 61 -3.84 -8.90 9.55
CA LEU A 61 -4.64 -7.94 8.80
C LEU A 61 -5.26 -8.57 7.57
N TYR A 62 -6.57 -8.44 7.42
CA TYR A 62 -7.30 -8.90 6.24
C TYR A 62 -7.88 -7.73 5.48
N TYR A 63 -7.50 -7.61 4.21
CA TYR A 63 -8.03 -6.58 3.32
C TYR A 63 -9.20 -7.09 2.50
N ILE A 64 -10.26 -6.28 2.48
CA ILE A 64 -11.30 -6.36 1.46
C ILE A 64 -10.75 -5.67 0.21
N HIS A 65 -10.28 -6.46 -0.76
CA HIS A 65 -9.67 -5.96 -1.98
C HIS A 65 -10.75 -5.76 -3.05
N ARG A 66 -10.88 -4.54 -3.57
CA ARG A 66 -11.73 -4.27 -4.72
C ARG A 66 -11.09 -4.73 -6.04
N LEU A 67 -11.94 -5.15 -6.96
CA LEU A 67 -11.68 -5.09 -8.41
C LEU A 67 -12.67 -4.13 -9.13
N ALA A 68 -13.64 -3.56 -8.42
CA ALA A 68 -14.64 -2.67 -9.02
C ALA A 68 -15.07 -1.58 -8.03
N GLN A 69 -15.42 -0.39 -8.52
CA GLN A 69 -15.73 0.82 -7.75
C GLN A 69 -17.01 0.74 -6.87
N VAL A 70 -17.40 -0.44 -6.35
CA VAL A 70 -18.63 -0.69 -5.58
C VAL A 70 -18.37 -0.72 -4.08
N THR A 71 -19.02 0.15 -3.31
CA THR A 71 -18.81 0.26 -1.85
C THR A 71 -19.03 -1.10 -1.20
N PRO A 72 -18.14 -1.59 -0.33
CA PRO A 72 -18.38 -2.84 0.39
C PRO A 72 -19.78 -2.80 1.01
N SER A 73 -20.57 -3.84 0.75
CA SER A 73 -21.90 -3.91 1.35
C SER A 73 -21.78 -4.14 2.86
N LYS A 74 -22.82 -3.78 3.61
CA LYS A 74 -22.90 -4.08 5.05
C LYS A 74 -22.60 -5.55 5.33
N GLN A 75 -23.19 -6.44 4.53
CA GLN A 75 -23.02 -7.89 4.62
C GLN A 75 -21.57 -8.33 4.39
N THR A 76 -20.83 -7.62 3.54
CA THR A 76 -19.41 -7.92 3.31
C THR A 76 -18.58 -7.61 4.55
N ILE A 77 -18.86 -6.49 5.21
CA ILE A 77 -18.19 -6.13 6.46
C ILE A 77 -18.59 -7.11 7.57
N GLU A 78 -19.88 -7.41 7.73
CA GLU A 78 -20.39 -8.39 8.71
C GLU A 78 -19.75 -9.78 8.53
N ALA A 79 -19.67 -10.27 7.29
CA ALA A 79 -19.00 -11.54 7.00
C ALA A 79 -17.50 -11.50 7.33
N THR A 80 -16.84 -10.35 7.20
CA THR A 80 -15.43 -10.19 7.59
C THR A 80 -15.28 -10.10 9.11
N VAL A 81 -16.25 -9.53 9.82
CA VAL A 81 -16.30 -9.53 11.28
C VAL A 81 -16.46 -10.95 11.82
N GLN A 82 -17.25 -11.81 11.17
CA GLN A 82 -17.34 -13.22 11.56
C GLN A 82 -15.97 -13.91 11.53
N LEU A 83 -15.14 -13.66 10.51
CA LEU A 83 -13.77 -14.20 10.46
C LEU A 83 -12.91 -13.74 11.64
N LYS A 84 -13.16 -12.52 12.13
CA LYS A 84 -12.47 -11.96 13.30
C LYS A 84 -12.93 -12.63 14.59
N GLU A 85 -14.24 -12.85 14.73
CA GLU A 85 -14.83 -13.54 15.89
C GLU A 85 -14.37 -15.00 15.99
N GLU A 86 -14.18 -15.66 14.85
CA GLU A 86 -13.63 -17.02 14.74
C GLU A 86 -12.11 -17.07 14.96
N GLY A 87 -11.44 -15.91 15.11
CA GLY A 87 -10.01 -15.81 15.38
C GLY A 87 -9.11 -16.00 14.16
N GLU A 88 -9.66 -16.06 12.95
CA GLU A 88 -8.91 -16.23 11.71
C GLU A 88 -8.20 -14.93 11.26
N ILE A 89 -8.70 -13.78 11.73
CA ILE A 89 -8.12 -12.46 11.46
C ILE A 89 -8.14 -11.58 12.73
N LYS A 90 -7.25 -10.57 12.84
CA LYS A 90 -7.29 -9.59 13.95
C LYS A 90 -7.83 -8.22 13.55
N TYR A 91 -7.42 -7.73 12.38
CA TYR A 91 -7.69 -6.39 11.87
C TYR A 91 -8.30 -6.44 10.48
N ILE A 92 -9.11 -5.43 10.17
CA ILE A 92 -9.81 -5.30 8.89
C ILE A 92 -9.27 -4.06 8.18
N GLY A 93 -8.86 -4.23 6.93
CA GLY A 93 -8.43 -3.16 6.04
C GLY A 93 -9.29 -3.06 4.79
N LEU A 94 -9.33 -1.87 4.19
CA LEU A 94 -9.94 -1.64 2.88
C LEU A 94 -8.86 -1.28 1.87
N LYS A 95 -9.01 -1.70 0.62
CA LYS A 95 -8.14 -1.23 -0.46
C LYS A 95 -8.93 -0.38 -1.45
N GLU A 96 -8.36 0.75 -1.87
CA GLU A 96 -8.91 1.62 -2.92
C GLU A 96 -10.38 2.01 -2.67
N CYS A 97 -10.66 2.53 -1.47
CA CYS A 97 -11.99 2.99 -1.08
C CYS A 97 -12.14 4.52 -1.17
N SER A 98 -13.38 4.99 -1.34
CA SER A 98 -13.72 6.40 -1.17
C SER A 98 -13.99 6.74 0.31
N ALA A 99 -13.96 8.03 0.67
CA ALA A 99 -14.34 8.52 2.00
C ALA A 99 -15.70 7.97 2.45
N TRP A 100 -16.71 8.07 1.60
CA TRP A 100 -18.05 7.50 1.85
C TRP A 100 -18.01 5.99 2.13
N SER A 101 -17.20 5.25 1.37
CA SER A 101 -17.10 3.79 1.55
C SER A 101 -16.40 3.44 2.87
N LEU A 102 -15.36 4.19 3.24
CA LEU A 102 -14.67 4.06 4.51
C LEU A 102 -15.62 4.33 5.67
N TRP A 103 -16.31 5.47 5.64
CA TRP A 103 -17.26 5.87 6.68
C TRP A 103 -18.36 4.83 6.90
N ARG A 104 -19.00 4.34 5.81
CA ARG A 104 -20.04 3.30 5.93
C ARG A 104 -19.51 1.97 6.46
N ALA A 105 -18.32 1.56 6.05
CA ALA A 105 -17.72 0.33 6.53
C ALA A 105 -17.36 0.43 8.02
N HIS A 106 -16.77 1.56 8.42
CA HIS A 106 -16.39 1.84 9.79
C HIS A 106 -17.61 1.89 10.74
N ALA A 107 -18.76 2.40 10.27
CA ALA A 107 -20.01 2.39 11.02
C ALA A 107 -20.55 0.98 11.32
N VAL A 108 -20.16 -0.05 10.55
CA VAL A 108 -20.53 -1.44 10.82
C VAL A 108 -19.54 -2.07 11.81
N HIS A 109 -18.24 -1.87 11.58
CA HIS A 109 -17.18 -2.29 12.48
C HIS A 109 -15.92 -1.43 12.23
N PRO A 110 -15.15 -1.07 13.27
CA PRO A 110 -13.93 -0.28 13.11
C PRO A 110 -12.97 -0.84 12.04
N ILE A 111 -12.60 0.00 11.09
CA ILE A 111 -11.61 -0.31 10.06
C ILE A 111 -10.25 0.17 10.56
N SER A 112 -9.23 -0.68 10.48
CA SER A 112 -7.90 -0.38 11.03
C SER A 112 -7.03 0.43 10.07
N CYS A 113 -7.17 0.20 8.76
CA CYS A 113 -6.38 0.90 7.76
C CYS A 113 -7.05 0.90 6.38
N ILE A 114 -6.66 1.86 5.55
CA ILE A 114 -6.88 1.86 4.11
C ILE A 114 -5.57 1.67 3.37
N GLN A 115 -5.61 0.96 2.25
CA GLN A 115 -4.48 0.82 1.34
C GLN A 115 -4.77 1.58 0.04
N MET A 116 -3.97 2.59 -0.25
CA MET A 116 -4.15 3.53 -1.37
C MET A 116 -2.85 3.69 -2.17
N GLU A 117 -2.94 4.00 -3.48
CA GLU A 117 -1.75 4.46 -4.21
C GLU A 117 -1.44 5.85 -3.73
N TYR A 118 -0.24 6.05 -3.20
CA TYR A 118 0.16 7.35 -2.71
C TYR A 118 1.67 7.52 -2.81
N ASN A 119 2.09 8.51 -3.58
CA ASN A 119 3.49 8.86 -3.82
C ASN A 119 3.53 10.26 -4.47
N PRO A 120 4.70 10.90 -4.63
CA PRO A 120 4.79 12.22 -5.24
C PRO A 120 4.14 12.39 -6.62
N PHE A 121 3.90 11.31 -7.38
CA PHE A 121 3.14 11.38 -8.64
C PHE A 121 1.63 11.21 -8.43
N CYS A 122 1.23 10.48 -7.38
CA CYS A 122 -0.16 10.13 -7.10
C CYS A 122 -0.63 10.72 -5.76
N LEU A 123 -1.23 11.91 -5.82
CA LEU A 123 -1.78 12.61 -4.65
C LEU A 123 -3.31 12.51 -4.58
N ASN A 124 -3.95 11.58 -5.30
CA ASN A 124 -5.40 11.54 -5.49
C ASN A 124 -6.24 11.45 -4.20
N ILE A 125 -5.64 11.14 -3.06
CA ILE A 125 -6.32 11.06 -1.77
C ILE A 125 -6.30 12.39 -1.00
N GLU A 126 -5.43 13.35 -1.38
CA GLU A 126 -5.27 14.65 -0.71
C GLU A 126 -6.35 15.69 -1.05
N PRO A 127 -6.80 15.84 -2.31
CA PRO A 127 -7.69 16.96 -2.66
C PRO A 127 -8.95 17.00 -1.78
N PRO A 128 -9.36 18.19 -1.28
CA PRO A 128 -10.52 18.34 -0.40
C PRO A 128 -11.83 17.78 -0.99
N LYS A 129 -11.95 17.71 -2.32
CA LYS A 129 -13.09 17.08 -3.00
C LYS A 129 -13.24 15.57 -2.70
N HIS A 130 -12.15 14.89 -2.33
CA HIS A 130 -12.14 13.46 -2.03
C HIS A 130 -12.36 13.16 -0.54
N GLN A 131 -11.98 14.08 0.36
CA GLN A 131 -12.17 14.01 1.82
C GLN A 131 -11.62 12.74 2.49
N LEU A 132 -10.79 11.97 1.80
CA LEU A 132 -10.40 10.62 2.25
C LEU A 132 -9.42 10.69 3.42
N LEU A 133 -8.42 11.58 3.35
CA LEU A 133 -7.47 11.76 4.45
C LEU A 133 -8.15 12.32 5.70
N ASP A 134 -8.99 13.35 5.55
CA ASP A 134 -9.76 13.92 6.66
C ASP A 134 -10.64 12.86 7.33
N THR A 135 -11.37 12.07 6.53
CA THR A 135 -12.20 10.98 7.04
C THR A 135 -11.36 9.90 7.73
N ALA A 136 -10.20 9.55 7.18
CA ALA A 136 -9.32 8.57 7.78
C ALA A 136 -8.78 9.06 9.13
N GLN A 137 -8.38 10.33 9.22
CA GLN A 137 -7.91 10.94 10.45
C GLN A 137 -9.00 11.03 11.51
N GLU A 138 -10.20 11.49 11.15
CA GLU A 138 -11.35 11.59 12.07
C GLU A 138 -11.73 10.22 12.66
N LEU A 139 -11.66 9.17 11.84
CA LEU A 139 -11.99 7.80 12.25
C LEU A 139 -10.81 7.05 12.90
N GLY A 140 -9.61 7.64 13.00
CA GLY A 140 -8.41 6.97 13.52
C GLY A 140 -7.93 5.79 12.66
N VAL A 141 -8.03 5.93 11.34
CA VAL A 141 -7.71 4.90 10.34
C VAL A 141 -6.36 5.20 9.70
N ALA A 142 -5.44 4.22 9.75
CA ALA A 142 -4.12 4.37 9.13
C ALA A 142 -4.18 4.34 7.60
N VAL A 143 -3.23 5.01 6.93
CA VAL A 143 -3.07 4.99 5.48
C VAL A 143 -1.82 4.20 5.10
N ILE A 144 -1.99 3.18 4.26
CA ILE A 144 -0.91 2.33 3.78
C ILE A 144 -0.70 2.59 2.30
N SER A 145 0.42 3.22 1.96
CA SER A 145 0.81 3.50 0.58
C SER A 145 1.28 2.22 -0.12
N TYR A 146 0.56 1.81 -1.17
CA TYR A 146 1.09 0.88 -2.16
C TYR A 146 1.72 1.63 -3.34
N SER A 147 2.61 0.94 -4.06
CA SER A 147 3.44 1.53 -5.11
C SER A 147 4.14 2.83 -4.66
N PRO A 148 4.77 2.88 -3.46
CA PRO A 148 5.32 4.12 -2.91
C PRO A 148 6.46 4.71 -3.76
N LEU A 149 7.10 3.89 -4.62
CA LEU A 149 8.17 4.31 -5.53
C LEU A 149 7.71 4.47 -6.99
N GLY A 150 6.40 4.53 -7.27
CA GLY A 150 5.87 4.79 -8.61
C GLY A 150 6.39 3.79 -9.66
N ASN A 151 6.26 2.49 -9.38
CA ASN A 151 6.84 1.42 -10.21
C ASN A 151 8.36 1.59 -10.46
N ARG A 152 9.08 1.95 -9.40
CA ARG A 152 10.52 2.23 -9.35
C ARG A 152 10.97 3.54 -10.00
N LEU A 153 10.08 4.34 -10.59
CA LEU A 153 10.47 5.62 -11.19
C LEU A 153 11.09 6.55 -10.14
N LEU A 154 10.47 6.66 -8.96
CA LEU A 154 10.95 7.48 -7.84
C LEU A 154 12.21 6.93 -7.14
N SER A 155 12.74 5.80 -7.59
CA SER A 155 14.05 5.31 -7.11
C SER A 155 15.23 5.93 -7.84
N GLY A 156 15.00 6.74 -8.88
CA GLY A 156 16.04 7.37 -9.69
C GLY A 156 16.79 6.40 -10.62
N THR A 157 16.31 5.16 -10.78
CA THR A 157 17.01 4.13 -11.58
C THR A 157 16.75 4.22 -13.08
N PHE A 158 15.84 5.07 -13.53
CA PHE A 158 15.55 5.27 -14.95
C PHE A 158 15.91 6.70 -15.32
N GLN A 159 16.62 6.83 -16.43
CA GLN A 159 17.10 8.09 -16.99
C GLN A 159 16.42 8.37 -18.33
N SER A 160 15.90 7.34 -19.01
CA SER A 160 15.10 7.50 -20.23
C SER A 160 14.01 6.43 -20.35
N LYS A 161 13.16 6.60 -21.37
CA LYS A 161 12.13 5.59 -21.71
C LYS A 161 12.72 4.26 -22.16
N ASP A 162 13.93 4.29 -22.69
CA ASP A 162 14.61 3.09 -23.20
C ASP A 162 14.92 2.08 -22.08
N ASP A 163 15.01 2.55 -20.83
CA ASP A 163 15.32 1.73 -19.66
C ASP A 163 14.20 0.75 -19.25
N PHE A 164 13.02 0.83 -19.88
CA PHE A 164 11.85 0.00 -19.56
C PHE A 164 11.13 -0.58 -20.79
N THR A 165 11.89 -0.88 -21.83
CA THR A 165 11.41 -1.39 -23.13
C THR A 165 11.34 -2.91 -23.25
N LYS A 166 11.62 -3.65 -22.17
CA LYS A 166 11.67 -5.11 -22.22
C LYS A 166 10.28 -5.71 -22.49
N PRO A 167 10.17 -6.79 -23.29
CA PRO A 167 8.90 -7.50 -23.46
C PRO A 167 8.30 -7.92 -22.11
N GLY A 168 7.03 -7.59 -21.89
CA GLY A 168 6.33 -7.85 -20.62
C GLY A 168 6.48 -6.74 -19.56
N ASP A 169 7.19 -5.66 -19.87
CA ASP A 169 7.25 -4.49 -19.00
C ASP A 169 5.97 -3.67 -19.09
N ILE A 170 5.21 -3.64 -18.01
CA ILE A 170 3.93 -2.92 -17.95
C ILE A 170 4.10 -1.41 -17.78
N ARG A 171 5.31 -0.91 -17.56
CA ARG A 171 5.52 0.53 -17.27
C ARG A 171 5.12 1.43 -18.42
N GLY A 172 5.22 0.95 -19.66
CA GLY A 172 4.72 1.67 -20.84
C GLY A 172 3.20 1.92 -20.84
N SER A 173 2.40 1.18 -20.06
CA SER A 173 0.96 1.40 -19.92
C SER A 173 0.57 2.16 -18.65
N VAL A 174 1.53 2.49 -17.79
CA VAL A 174 1.29 3.23 -16.56
C VAL A 174 1.28 4.73 -16.87
N PRO A 175 0.26 5.51 -16.45
CA PRO A 175 0.13 6.92 -16.80
C PRO A 175 1.37 7.79 -16.49
N TRP A 176 2.12 7.45 -15.43
CA TRP A 176 3.34 8.17 -15.03
C TRP A 176 4.47 8.12 -16.07
N PHE A 177 4.43 7.18 -17.00
CA PHE A 177 5.43 6.98 -18.03
C PHE A 177 4.96 7.43 -19.42
N SER A 178 3.74 7.98 -19.53
CA SER A 178 3.24 8.54 -20.80
C SER A 178 4.07 9.75 -21.21
N ASP A 179 4.11 10.03 -22.52
CA ASP A 179 4.87 11.14 -23.09
C ASP A 179 4.54 12.48 -22.45
N ASP A 180 3.25 12.73 -22.21
CA ASP A 180 2.74 13.97 -21.63
C ASP A 180 3.15 14.15 -20.16
N ASN A 181 3.29 13.06 -19.41
CA ASN A 181 3.60 13.10 -17.98
C ASN A 181 5.09 12.95 -17.68
N PHE A 182 5.84 12.28 -18.57
CA PHE A 182 7.24 11.90 -18.29
C PHE A 182 8.11 13.13 -18.03
N GLN A 183 7.96 14.20 -18.81
CA GLN A 183 8.77 15.40 -18.62
C GLN A 183 8.42 16.18 -17.36
N THR A 184 7.14 16.29 -17.02
CA THR A 184 6.71 16.87 -15.74
C THR A 184 7.25 16.04 -14.57
N ASN A 185 7.23 14.71 -14.70
CA ASN A 185 7.73 13.80 -13.68
C ASN A 185 9.26 13.85 -13.52
N LEU A 186 10.03 14.21 -14.55
CA LEU A 186 11.48 14.42 -14.41
C LEU A 186 11.81 15.53 -13.41
N SER A 187 11.04 16.63 -13.42
CA SER A 187 11.29 17.74 -12.48
C SER A 187 11.13 17.31 -11.01
N ILE A 188 10.15 16.46 -10.70
CA ILE A 188 9.98 15.86 -9.38
C ILE A 188 11.17 14.95 -9.05
N LEU A 189 11.59 14.11 -10.01
CA LEU A 189 12.72 13.20 -9.82
C LEU A 189 14.02 13.95 -9.56
N ASP A 190 14.27 15.04 -10.28
CA ASP A 190 15.44 15.88 -10.10
C ASP A 190 15.46 16.48 -8.70
N LYS A 191 14.33 17.04 -8.24
CA LYS A 191 14.20 17.64 -6.92
C LYS A 191 14.36 16.62 -5.79
N ILE A 192 13.74 15.44 -5.93
CA ILE A 192 13.95 14.31 -5.00
C ILE A 192 15.43 13.89 -5.00
N GLY A 193 16.07 13.86 -6.18
CA GLY A 193 17.47 13.53 -6.33
C GLY A 193 18.40 14.55 -5.66
N GLU A 194 18.10 15.84 -5.75
CA GLU A 194 18.83 16.91 -5.06
C GLU A 194 18.75 16.79 -3.54
N ILE A 195 17.56 16.55 -3.00
CA ILE A 195 17.34 16.36 -1.57
C ILE A 195 18.03 15.08 -1.07
N ALA A 196 17.95 14.00 -1.85
CA ALA A 196 18.64 12.78 -1.53
C ALA A 196 20.16 12.99 -1.46
N ARG A 197 20.74 13.72 -2.45
CA ARG A 197 22.17 14.05 -2.47
C ARG A 197 22.57 14.94 -1.30
N SER A 198 21.79 15.96 -0.95
CA SER A 198 22.13 16.88 0.15
C SER A 198 22.17 16.18 1.50
N LYS A 199 21.41 15.08 1.66
CA LYS A 199 21.38 14.25 2.88
C LYS A 199 22.25 13.00 2.82
N GLY A 200 22.90 12.71 1.69
CA GLY A 200 23.70 11.50 1.50
C GLY A 200 22.88 10.20 1.53
N VAL A 201 21.62 10.25 1.10
CA VAL A 201 20.68 9.10 1.08
C VAL A 201 20.27 8.78 -0.36
N THR A 202 19.59 7.65 -0.58
CA THR A 202 19.08 7.30 -1.93
C THR A 202 17.77 8.03 -2.22
N ALA A 203 17.46 8.24 -3.52
CA ALA A 203 16.17 8.82 -3.94
C ALA A 203 14.97 7.99 -3.45
N ALA A 204 15.13 6.65 -3.40
CA ALA A 204 14.13 5.77 -2.82
C ALA A 204 13.92 6.05 -1.34
N GLN A 205 15.00 6.18 -0.55
CA GLN A 205 14.89 6.52 0.88
C GLN A 205 14.24 7.88 1.08
N SER A 206 14.65 8.90 0.32
CA SER A 206 14.06 10.23 0.38
C SER A 206 12.56 10.22 0.07
N THR A 207 12.14 9.46 -0.95
CA THR A 207 10.73 9.30 -1.32
C THR A 207 9.93 8.63 -0.21
N LEU A 208 10.43 7.53 0.35
CA LEU A 208 9.75 6.81 1.43
C LEU A 208 9.65 7.67 2.70
N ALA A 209 10.71 8.40 3.04
CA ALA A 209 10.70 9.35 4.16
C ALA A 209 9.66 10.46 3.94
N TRP A 210 9.55 10.99 2.72
CA TRP A 210 8.53 11.97 2.38
C TRP A 210 7.11 11.45 2.60
N ILE A 211 6.80 10.20 2.19
CA ILE A 211 5.47 9.59 2.44
C ILE A 211 5.21 9.42 3.94
N LEU A 212 6.22 8.97 4.70
CA LEU A 212 6.10 8.78 6.15
C LEU A 212 6.00 10.10 6.92
N SER A 213 6.41 11.22 6.32
CA SER A 213 6.30 12.56 6.90
C SER A 213 4.93 13.24 6.71
N GLN A 214 4.01 12.59 5.99
CA GLN A 214 2.66 13.10 5.80
C GLN A 214 1.89 13.14 7.13
N GLU A 215 0.87 14.01 7.18
CA GLU A 215 0.07 14.14 8.40
C GLU A 215 -0.85 12.91 8.57
N GLY A 216 -0.97 12.44 9.81
CA GLY A 216 -1.71 11.22 10.15
C GLY A 216 -0.84 9.96 10.12
N ASP A 217 -1.48 8.80 10.28
CA ASP A 217 -0.79 7.52 10.43
C ASP A 217 -0.46 6.90 9.06
N PHE A 218 0.60 7.40 8.43
CA PHE A 218 1.10 6.88 7.16
C PHE A 218 2.09 5.73 7.33
N PHE A 219 1.89 4.68 6.55
CA PHE A 219 2.82 3.57 6.37
C PHE A 219 3.08 3.32 4.89
N VAL A 220 4.18 2.67 4.57
CA VAL A 220 4.57 2.33 3.20
C VAL A 220 4.67 0.82 3.02
N MET A 221 4.31 0.33 1.83
CA MET A 221 4.55 -1.06 1.40
C MET A 221 5.60 -1.11 0.27
N PRO A 222 6.88 -0.90 0.59
CA PRO A 222 7.97 -1.04 -0.36
C PRO A 222 8.18 -2.51 -0.70
N SER A 223 8.15 -2.84 -1.99
CA SER A 223 8.38 -4.19 -2.47
C SER A 223 9.85 -4.39 -2.87
N THR A 224 10.39 -5.57 -2.60
CA THR A 224 11.72 -5.96 -3.06
C THR A 224 11.87 -7.47 -3.16
N THR A 225 12.69 -7.92 -4.10
CA THR A 225 13.17 -9.31 -4.18
C THR A 225 14.61 -9.47 -3.67
N LYS A 226 15.28 -8.37 -3.30
CA LYS A 226 16.68 -8.32 -2.89
C LYS A 226 16.81 -7.94 -1.42
N ALA A 227 17.54 -8.74 -0.65
CA ALA A 227 17.70 -8.55 0.80
C ALA A 227 18.32 -7.19 1.17
N HIS A 228 19.35 -6.72 0.46
CA HIS A 228 19.99 -5.43 0.76
C HIS A 228 19.03 -4.23 0.62
N ARG A 229 18.01 -4.33 -0.24
CA ARG A 229 17.01 -3.27 -0.39
C ARG A 229 16.09 -3.15 0.82
N VAL A 230 15.95 -4.21 1.63
CA VAL A 230 15.23 -4.13 2.91
C VAL A 230 15.99 -3.21 3.86
N ALA A 231 17.31 -3.37 3.99
CA ALA A 231 18.15 -2.49 4.82
C ALA A 231 18.13 -1.04 4.31
N GLU A 232 18.23 -0.84 2.98
CA GLU A 232 18.09 0.48 2.37
C GLU A 232 16.74 1.12 2.72
N THR A 233 15.64 0.38 2.54
CA THR A 233 14.29 0.82 2.87
C THR A 233 14.16 1.23 4.33
N LEU A 234 14.67 0.41 5.27
CA LEU A 234 14.61 0.72 6.70
C LEU A 234 15.35 2.02 7.04
N GLY A 235 16.40 2.37 6.30
CA GLY A 235 17.10 3.64 6.46
C GLY A 235 16.23 4.87 6.18
N SER A 236 15.07 4.75 5.53
CA SER A 236 14.17 5.90 5.36
C SER A 236 13.51 6.35 6.66
N LEU A 237 13.46 5.50 7.68
CA LEU A 237 12.88 5.83 8.99
C LEU A 237 13.72 6.85 9.77
N GLU A 238 15.01 6.95 9.45
CA GLU A 238 15.97 7.83 10.14
C GLU A 238 16.09 9.21 9.46
N ILE A 239 15.35 9.44 8.36
CA ILE A 239 15.45 10.67 7.58
C ILE A 239 14.39 11.64 8.07
N THR A 240 14.83 12.78 8.61
CA THR A 240 13.95 13.91 8.89
C THR A 240 13.65 14.65 7.58
N VAL A 241 12.38 14.93 7.31
CA VAL A 241 11.93 15.71 6.14
C VAL A 241 11.55 17.12 6.61
N THR A 242 12.09 18.16 5.96
CA THR A 242 11.75 19.55 6.33
C THR A 242 10.42 19.98 5.69
N PRO A 243 9.78 21.05 6.19
CA PRO A 243 8.56 21.58 5.57
C PRO A 243 8.73 21.91 4.08
N GLU A 244 9.88 22.45 3.67
CA GLU A 244 10.19 22.78 2.27
C GLU A 244 10.31 21.54 1.39
N GLU A 245 10.90 20.47 1.93
CA GLU A 245 11.01 19.17 1.25
C GLU A 245 9.65 18.45 1.19
N LYS A 246 8.76 18.69 2.16
CA LYS A 246 7.40 18.16 2.10
C LYS A 246 6.61 18.79 0.93
N ALA A 247 6.88 20.05 0.60
CA ALA A 247 6.21 20.79 -0.48
C ALA A 247 6.70 20.46 -1.91
N ILE A 248 7.55 19.45 -2.12
CA ILE A 248 8.03 19.05 -3.47
C ILE A 248 6.87 18.79 -4.43
N SER A 249 5.79 18.19 -3.94
CA SER A 249 4.63 17.80 -4.75
C SER A 249 3.66 18.97 -5.06
N GLN A 250 3.79 20.09 -4.36
CA GLN A 250 2.97 21.31 -4.54
C GLN A 250 3.58 22.29 -5.57
N ALA A 251 4.77 22.00 -6.09
CA ALA A 251 5.48 22.83 -7.05
C ALA A 251 5.07 22.58 -8.52
N LEU A 252 3.91 21.94 -8.73
CA LEU A 252 3.31 21.60 -10.02
C LEU A 252 1.84 22.02 -10.05
#